data_AF-A0A662REI0-F1
#
_entry.id   AF-A0A662REI0-F1
#
_cell.length_a   1.000
_cell.length_b   1.000
_cell.length_c   1.000
_cell.angle_alpha   90.00
_cell.angle_beta   90.00
_cell.angle_gamma   90.00
#
_symmetry.space_group_name_H-M   'P 1'
#
loop_
_entity.id
_entity.type
_entity.pdbx_description
1 polymer ?
#
loop_
_entity_poly.entity_id
_entity_poly.type
_entity_poly.pdbx_seq_one_letter_code
_entity_poly.pdbx_strand_id
1 'polypeptide(L)'
;MGYRHNTGQNETIADVASGTTDAHTLVASVCAAAASDVDALIGNGGVGVMKVSRSIRKEWDRAILIAFATVMLVVCISPVLTSATYIPPDPTDLVNTTGRYWVNYTWQAGSGWYLITGEADGGFYGYNRTGSSWQSDSGIVSGLPDIGTCSAPTVFRKGDEWYLIAGEADGGFHGYNRTGSSWQSDGRIISGLPDVGNYSAPTVFRKGDEWYLIAGEADGGFHGYNWTGSSWQSDSAIISDLPDADLPDAADHLKPTVFRKGGEWYLVAGAGDGGFYGYNRTGSSWQSDSGIVSDLPDVGNYSAPTVFRKGDEWYLVAGAADGGFHGYNWAGSSWQSDGVIASGLPDAMDGSTPAVFDMGGNVTDSYNISVNGTWYNGTTNTFINETIGSGGWLNITIWAWNTSGTGTLSAVYISDNVQAPKDLLSTFGLVGSVPTGGSGGSGGTYPPGWLETPTPAVTATKAPTPSTTATATSAPPGEYVTATKASTKAKPAAAKATEAAAEGTATGTAKNGLPGFTAVFVITGMLAVAYAMMRRSG
;
A
#
# COMPACT_ATOMS: atom_id res chain seq x y z
N MET A 1 -59.89 22.42 -44.06
CA MET A 1 -60.96 21.51 -43.58
C MET A 1 -60.51 20.08 -43.84
N GLY A 2 -60.39 19.26 -42.80
CA GLY A 2 -60.05 17.83 -42.92
C GLY A 2 -59.00 17.36 -41.91
N TYR A 3 -59.46 17.05 -40.70
CA TYR A 3 -58.72 16.40 -39.61
C TYR A 3 -58.36 14.93 -39.93
N ARG A 4 -57.22 14.44 -39.40
CA ARG A 4 -57.03 13.14 -38.70
C ARG A 4 -55.56 13.02 -38.24
N HIS A 5 -55.29 13.26 -36.95
CA HIS A 5 -55.17 12.29 -35.86
C HIS A 5 -53.95 11.36 -36.00
N ASN A 6 -52.86 11.70 -35.30
CA ASN A 6 -51.73 10.81 -35.04
C ASN A 6 -51.64 10.60 -33.52
N THR A 7 -51.74 9.34 -33.10
CA THR A 7 -51.82 8.88 -31.71
C THR A 7 -50.54 8.14 -31.35
N GLY A 8 -49.86 8.60 -30.28
CA GLY A 8 -48.98 7.81 -29.37
C GLY A 8 -47.73 7.17 -30.00
N GLN A 9 -46.59 7.00 -29.32
CA GLN A 9 -46.25 7.20 -27.92
C GLN A 9 -44.78 7.66 -27.89
N ASN A 10 -44.53 8.61 -26.99
CA ASN A 10 -43.21 9.02 -26.57
C ASN A 10 -42.94 8.21 -25.28
N GLU A 11 -42.04 7.24 -25.31
CA GLU A 11 -41.56 6.61 -24.07
C GLU A 11 -40.18 7.18 -23.72
N THR A 12 -40.21 7.98 -22.65
CA THR A 12 -39.10 8.47 -21.84
C THR A 12 -38.22 7.31 -21.36
N ILE A 13 -36.93 7.38 -21.68
CA ILE A 13 -35.87 6.63 -20.99
C ILE A 13 -35.79 7.19 -19.57
N ALA A 14 -36.22 6.40 -18.59
CA ALA A 14 -36.04 6.71 -17.19
C ALA A 14 -34.59 6.36 -16.78
N ASP A 15 -33.92 7.33 -16.17
CA ASP A 15 -32.70 7.13 -15.38
C ASP A 15 -32.94 6.06 -14.31
N VAL A 16 -32.14 5.00 -14.31
CA VAL A 16 -32.02 4.07 -13.19
C VAL A 16 -30.60 4.23 -12.63
N ALA A 17 -30.49 5.11 -11.65
CA ALA A 17 -29.39 5.11 -10.70
C ALA A 17 -29.78 4.24 -9.49
N SER A 18 -28.78 3.49 -8.99
CA SER A 18 -28.74 2.67 -7.77
C SER A 18 -29.27 1.24 -7.85
N GLY A 19 -28.38 0.29 -7.51
CA GLY A 19 -28.68 -1.12 -7.26
C GLY A 19 -27.85 -2.06 -8.12
N THR A 20 -26.92 -2.79 -7.48
CA THR A 20 -26.21 -3.96 -8.04
C THR A 20 -27.18 -4.86 -8.79
N THR A 21 -27.13 -4.80 -10.12
CA THR A 21 -28.00 -5.61 -10.97
C THR A 21 -27.34 -6.96 -11.13
N ASP A 22 -27.98 -8.01 -10.60
CA ASP A 22 -27.51 -9.39 -10.71
C ASP A 22 -27.22 -9.72 -12.19
N ALA A 23 -26.04 -10.27 -12.48
CA ALA A 23 -25.61 -10.63 -13.83
C ALA A 23 -26.63 -11.55 -14.56
N HIS A 24 -27.40 -12.33 -13.80
CA HIS A 24 -28.51 -13.13 -14.29
C HIS A 24 -29.64 -12.31 -14.95
N THR A 25 -29.92 -11.11 -14.45
CA THR A 25 -30.97 -10.22 -14.95
C THR A 25 -30.56 -9.58 -16.28
N LEU A 26 -29.28 -9.27 -16.43
CA LEU A 26 -28.72 -8.72 -17.66
C LEU A 26 -28.73 -9.77 -18.79
N VAL A 27 -28.36 -11.03 -18.47
CA VAL A 27 -28.42 -12.16 -19.40
C VAL A 27 -29.85 -12.43 -19.85
N ALA A 28 -30.82 -12.39 -18.93
CA ALA A 28 -32.23 -12.57 -19.27
C ALA A 28 -32.78 -11.48 -20.20
N SER A 29 -32.37 -10.22 -20.00
CA SER A 29 -32.76 -9.09 -20.86
C SER A 29 -32.21 -9.21 -22.28
N VAL A 30 -30.94 -9.59 -22.42
CA VAL A 30 -30.31 -9.78 -23.75
C VAL A 30 -30.91 -10.98 -24.48
N CYS A 31 -31.21 -12.08 -23.78
CA CYS A 31 -31.91 -13.23 -24.37
C CYS A 31 -33.34 -12.89 -24.82
N ALA A 32 -34.05 -12.01 -24.10
CA ALA A 32 -35.39 -11.57 -24.48
C ALA A 32 -35.38 -10.67 -25.74
N ALA A 33 -34.40 -9.75 -25.84
CA ALA A 33 -34.24 -8.90 -27.03
C ALA A 33 -33.85 -9.70 -28.29
N ALA A 34 -33.03 -10.74 -28.14
CA ALA A 34 -32.68 -11.63 -29.25
C ALA A 34 -33.86 -12.51 -29.73
N ALA A 35 -34.83 -12.80 -28.85
CA ALA A 35 -36.02 -13.57 -29.21
C ALA A 35 -37.07 -12.73 -29.96
N SER A 36 -37.20 -11.43 -29.65
CA SER A 36 -38.19 -10.56 -30.31
C SER A 36 -37.87 -10.25 -31.77
N ASP A 37 -36.59 -10.22 -32.17
CA ASP A 37 -36.19 -10.00 -33.57
C ASP A 37 -36.48 -11.22 -34.48
N VAL A 38 -36.62 -12.42 -33.89
CA VAL A 38 -36.88 -13.66 -34.64
C VAL A 38 -38.34 -13.77 -35.07
N ASP A 39 -39.29 -13.31 -34.26
CA ASP A 39 -40.71 -13.31 -34.62
C ASP A 39 -41.04 -12.35 -35.77
N ALA A 40 -40.26 -11.26 -35.92
CA ALA A 40 -40.39 -10.34 -37.04
C ALA A 40 -39.95 -10.95 -38.40
N LEU A 41 -39.07 -11.96 -38.38
CA LEU A 41 -38.51 -12.58 -39.60
C LEU A 41 -39.32 -13.75 -40.14
N ILE A 42 -40.24 -14.32 -39.35
CA ILE A 42 -41.05 -15.49 -39.73
C ILE A 42 -42.41 -15.05 -40.34
N GLY A 43 -42.81 -13.80 -40.16
CA GLY A 43 -44.15 -13.30 -40.47
C GLY A 43 -44.51 -12.96 -41.93
N ASN A 44 -43.64 -13.16 -42.93
CA ASN A 44 -43.99 -12.84 -44.32
C ASN A 44 -43.74 -14.01 -45.28
N GLY A 45 -44.84 -14.57 -45.78
CA GLY A 45 -44.87 -15.85 -46.47
C GLY A 45 -44.35 -15.86 -47.91
N GLY A 46 -44.08 -17.08 -48.37
CA GLY A 46 -44.23 -17.47 -49.77
C GLY A 46 -42.97 -17.46 -50.64
N VAL A 47 -42.55 -18.68 -51.04
CA VAL A 47 -41.80 -19.02 -52.26
C VAL A 47 -40.26 -18.85 -52.22
N GLY A 48 -39.54 -19.94 -51.94
CA GLY A 48 -38.08 -20.00 -52.18
C GLY A 48 -37.28 -21.07 -51.39
N VAL A 49 -37.80 -22.29 -51.23
CA VAL A 49 -37.37 -23.22 -50.16
C VAL A 49 -35.95 -23.81 -50.30
N MET A 50 -35.21 -23.62 -51.41
CA MET A 50 -33.84 -24.18 -51.53
C MET A 50 -32.67 -23.19 -51.36
N LYS A 51 -32.89 -21.86 -51.41
CA LYS A 51 -31.81 -20.86 -51.21
C LYS A 51 -31.79 -20.26 -49.81
N VAL A 52 -32.94 -20.19 -49.14
CA VAL A 52 -33.08 -19.60 -47.80
C VAL A 52 -32.35 -20.42 -46.72
N SER A 53 -32.30 -21.74 -46.88
CA SER A 53 -31.67 -22.68 -45.94
C SER A 53 -30.15 -22.47 -45.72
N ARG A 54 -29.40 -21.98 -46.73
CA ARG A 54 -27.96 -21.70 -46.56
C ARG A 54 -27.70 -20.33 -45.96
N SER A 55 -28.54 -19.34 -46.24
CA SER A 55 -28.42 -17.99 -45.68
C SER A 55 -28.73 -18.01 -44.19
N ILE A 56 -29.81 -18.69 -43.79
CA ILE A 56 -30.19 -18.85 -42.38
C ILE A 56 -29.08 -19.57 -41.61
N ARG A 57 -28.54 -20.69 -42.12
CA ARG A 57 -27.44 -21.40 -41.42
C ARG A 57 -26.19 -20.54 -41.19
N LYS A 58 -25.86 -19.66 -42.13
CA LYS A 58 -24.68 -18.78 -42.02
C LYS A 58 -24.88 -17.65 -41.00
N GLU A 59 -26.12 -17.17 -40.82
CA GLU A 59 -26.44 -16.16 -39.82
C GLU A 59 -26.57 -16.76 -38.41
N TRP A 60 -27.08 -17.99 -38.29
CA TRP A 60 -27.07 -18.72 -37.02
C TRP A 60 -25.64 -19.00 -36.52
N ASP A 61 -24.72 -19.40 -37.41
CA ASP A 61 -23.30 -19.57 -37.04
C ASP A 61 -22.67 -18.26 -36.56
N ARG A 62 -23.01 -17.11 -37.16
CA ARG A 62 -22.51 -15.80 -36.76
C ARG A 62 -23.09 -15.34 -35.43
N ALA A 63 -24.39 -15.51 -35.21
CA ALA A 63 -25.04 -15.14 -33.95
C ALA A 63 -24.52 -15.97 -32.78
N ILE A 64 -24.31 -17.27 -32.99
CA ILE A 64 -23.72 -18.17 -31.98
C ILE A 64 -22.26 -17.77 -31.70
N LEU A 65 -21.47 -17.47 -32.73
CA LEU A 65 -20.08 -17.04 -32.55
C LEU A 65 -19.98 -15.70 -31.81
N ILE A 66 -20.88 -14.75 -32.12
CA ILE A 66 -20.95 -13.45 -31.44
C ILE A 66 -21.35 -13.66 -29.98
N ALA A 67 -22.40 -14.42 -29.69
CA ALA A 67 -22.83 -14.71 -28.32
C ALA A 67 -21.74 -15.43 -27.51
N PHE A 68 -21.01 -16.37 -28.12
CA PHE A 68 -19.86 -17.02 -27.49
C PHE A 68 -18.72 -16.03 -27.23
N ALA A 69 -18.43 -15.15 -28.18
CA ALA A 69 -17.43 -14.12 -28.02
C ALA A 69 -17.82 -13.13 -26.92
N THR A 70 -19.08 -12.71 -26.80
CA THR A 70 -19.53 -11.84 -25.70
C THR A 70 -19.52 -12.53 -24.36
N VAL A 71 -19.92 -13.79 -24.25
CA VAL A 71 -19.86 -14.53 -22.98
C VAL A 71 -18.40 -14.78 -22.56
N MET A 72 -17.53 -15.17 -23.50
CA MET A 72 -16.10 -15.32 -23.23
C MET A 72 -15.46 -13.98 -22.89
N LEU A 73 -15.84 -12.89 -23.57
CA LEU A 73 -15.39 -11.55 -23.22
C LEU A 73 -15.85 -11.18 -21.81
N VAL A 74 -17.13 -11.33 -21.46
CA VAL A 74 -17.65 -11.03 -20.11
C VAL A 74 -16.97 -11.87 -19.02
N VAL A 75 -16.68 -13.15 -19.29
CA VAL A 75 -15.95 -14.03 -18.36
C VAL A 75 -14.46 -13.67 -18.28
N CYS A 76 -13.83 -13.23 -19.38
CA CYS A 76 -12.43 -12.83 -19.42
C CYS A 76 -12.19 -11.38 -18.92
N ILE A 77 -13.16 -10.48 -19.00
CA ILE A 77 -13.09 -9.12 -18.43
C ILE A 77 -13.73 -9.05 -17.03
N SER A 78 -14.10 -10.18 -16.42
CA SER A 78 -14.41 -10.22 -14.99
C SER A 78 -13.17 -10.70 -14.23
N PRO A 79 -12.12 -9.88 -14.03
CA PRO A 79 -11.38 -10.07 -12.81
C PRO A 79 -12.44 -9.89 -11.72
N VAL A 80 -12.62 -10.89 -10.87
CA VAL A 80 -13.15 -10.61 -9.54
C VAL A 80 -12.23 -9.52 -9.02
N LEU A 81 -12.70 -8.26 -9.06
CA LEU A 81 -12.04 -7.15 -8.41
C LEU A 81 -12.18 -7.44 -6.92
N THR A 82 -11.38 -8.38 -6.42
CA THR A 82 -11.08 -8.46 -5.00
C THR A 82 -10.37 -7.15 -4.72
N SER A 83 -11.14 -6.16 -4.29
CA SER A 83 -10.60 -4.90 -3.80
C SER A 83 -9.49 -5.26 -2.83
N ALA A 84 -8.27 -4.84 -3.13
CA ALA A 84 -7.09 -5.17 -2.35
C ALA A 84 -7.41 -4.87 -0.87
N THR A 85 -7.25 -5.87 -0.01
CA THR A 85 -7.48 -5.71 1.43
C THR A 85 -6.26 -5.00 2.00
N TYR A 86 -6.51 -3.97 2.80
CA TYR A 86 -5.53 -2.93 3.00
C TYR A 86 -5.25 -2.67 4.49
N ILE A 87 -4.03 -2.93 4.94
CA ILE A 87 -3.67 -2.88 6.36
C ILE A 87 -3.29 -1.45 6.75
N PRO A 88 -4.09 -0.70 7.56
CA PRO A 88 -3.78 0.67 7.98
C PRO A 88 -2.47 0.74 8.79
N PRO A 89 -1.79 1.90 8.84
CA PRO A 89 -0.60 2.07 9.67
C PRO A 89 -0.95 1.93 11.15
N ASP A 90 0.00 1.43 11.93
CA ASP A 90 -0.14 1.34 13.37
C ASP A 90 -0.33 2.75 13.97
N PRO A 91 -1.32 2.99 14.84
CA PRO A 91 -1.47 4.27 15.52
C PRO A 91 -0.17 4.67 16.25
N THR A 92 0.13 5.97 16.37
CA THR A 92 1.36 6.47 17.01
C THR A 92 1.07 7.49 18.11
N ASP A 93 2.12 7.93 18.81
CA ASP A 93 2.12 9.07 19.74
C ASP A 93 1.07 8.97 20.86
N LEU A 94 0.89 7.77 21.44
CA LEU A 94 0.05 7.59 22.61
C LEU A 94 0.65 8.34 23.80
N VAL A 95 -0.02 9.42 24.20
CA VAL A 95 0.32 10.21 25.37
C VAL A 95 -0.87 10.32 26.30
N ASN A 96 -0.59 10.51 27.59
CA ASN A 96 -1.62 10.67 28.61
C ASN A 96 -1.46 11.97 29.40
N THR A 97 -2.58 12.47 29.88
CA THR A 97 -2.67 13.48 30.92
C THR A 97 -3.62 12.98 31.99
N THR A 98 -3.32 13.27 33.25
CA THR A 98 -4.15 12.82 34.38
C THR A 98 -4.68 14.00 35.16
N GLY A 99 -5.93 13.89 35.59
CA GLY A 99 -6.53 14.74 36.58
C GLY A 99 -7.00 13.91 37.78
N ARG A 100 -7.46 14.59 38.83
CA ARG A 100 -7.78 13.99 40.14
C ARG A 100 -8.65 12.71 40.07
N TYR A 101 -9.50 12.58 39.07
CA TYR A 101 -10.43 11.46 38.89
C TYR A 101 -10.49 10.93 37.46
N TRP A 102 -9.64 11.43 36.57
CA TRP A 102 -9.74 11.13 35.15
C TRP A 102 -8.38 10.94 34.52
N VAL A 103 -8.35 10.16 33.44
CA VAL A 103 -7.18 9.99 32.57
C VAL A 103 -7.65 10.26 31.15
N ASN A 104 -6.91 11.12 30.45
CA ASN A 104 -7.13 11.43 29.04
C ASN A 104 -5.96 10.92 28.23
N TYR A 105 -6.24 10.05 27.28
CA TYR A 105 -5.31 9.60 26.26
C TYR A 105 -5.53 10.35 24.96
N THR A 106 -4.45 10.66 24.24
CA THR A 106 -4.48 11.12 22.85
C THR A 106 -3.47 10.34 22.02
N TRP A 107 -3.74 10.14 20.73
CA TRP A 107 -2.85 9.46 19.79
C TRP A 107 -2.93 10.10 18.40
N GLN A 108 -2.16 9.59 17.45
CA GLN A 108 -2.18 9.97 16.04
C GLN A 108 -2.36 8.74 15.16
N ALA A 109 -2.82 8.95 13.91
CA ALA A 109 -2.71 7.91 12.90
C ALA A 109 -1.23 7.65 12.60
N GLY A 110 -0.83 6.40 12.38
CA GLY A 110 0.52 6.12 11.92
C GLY A 110 0.79 6.79 10.57
N SER A 111 2.06 7.06 10.29
CA SER A 111 2.41 7.64 9.00
C SER A 111 2.37 6.59 7.90
N GLY A 112 1.91 6.99 6.72
CA GLY A 112 2.01 6.19 5.50
C GLY A 112 3.41 6.21 4.88
N TRP A 113 4.39 6.88 5.49
CA TRP A 113 5.73 7.03 4.91
C TRP A 113 6.65 5.89 5.33
N TYR A 114 7.22 5.25 4.31
CA TYR A 114 8.17 4.17 4.46
C TYR A 114 9.44 4.48 3.68
N LEU A 115 10.54 3.91 4.13
CA LEU A 115 11.83 3.93 3.46
C LEU A 115 12.32 2.49 3.39
N ILE A 116 12.64 2.04 2.19
CA ILE A 116 13.46 0.84 1.98
C ILE A 116 14.79 1.33 1.45
N THR A 117 15.88 0.95 2.11
CA THR A 117 17.23 1.21 1.62
C THR A 117 17.89 -0.09 1.21
N GLY A 118 18.60 -0.07 0.10
CA GLY A 118 19.62 -1.09 -0.16
C GLY A 118 20.95 -0.73 0.52
N GLU A 119 21.91 -1.63 0.36
CA GLU A 119 23.21 -1.63 1.04
C GLU A 119 24.25 -2.44 0.22
N ALA A 120 25.54 -2.31 0.58
CA ALA A 120 26.67 -2.86 -0.18
C ALA A 120 26.71 -4.39 -0.29
N ASP A 121 26.24 -5.13 0.70
CA ASP A 121 26.14 -6.60 0.71
C ASP A 121 24.79 -7.11 0.16
N GLY A 122 24.00 -6.25 -0.50
CA GLY A 122 22.81 -6.64 -1.26
C GLY A 122 21.54 -6.87 -0.45
N GLY A 123 21.60 -6.70 0.87
CA GLY A 123 20.45 -6.72 1.76
C GLY A 123 19.52 -5.51 1.62
N PHE A 124 18.46 -5.50 2.43
CA PHE A 124 17.50 -4.41 2.49
C PHE A 124 17.15 -4.08 3.94
N TYR A 125 17.14 -2.79 4.26
CA TYR A 125 16.66 -2.29 5.55
C TYR A 125 15.37 -1.48 5.37
N GLY A 126 14.43 -1.71 6.27
CA GLY A 126 13.11 -1.13 6.24
C GLY A 126 12.89 -0.19 7.41
N TYR A 127 12.25 0.94 7.12
CA TYR A 127 11.88 1.94 8.12
C TYR A 127 10.48 2.47 7.86
N ASN A 128 9.76 2.74 8.93
CA ASN A 128 8.53 3.51 8.90
C ASN A 128 8.73 4.83 9.63
N ARG A 129 8.02 5.87 9.20
CA ARG A 129 8.09 7.17 9.87
C ARG A 129 6.99 7.27 10.93
N THR A 130 7.32 7.71 12.14
CA THR A 130 6.36 7.92 13.23
C THR A 130 6.56 9.32 13.82
N GLY A 131 5.52 10.15 13.84
CA GLY A 131 5.63 11.53 14.30
C GLY A 131 6.67 12.32 13.51
N SER A 132 7.82 12.63 14.12
CA SER A 132 8.94 13.33 13.48
C SER A 132 10.18 12.48 13.20
N SER A 133 10.18 11.18 13.48
CA SER A 133 11.36 10.30 13.41
C SER A 133 11.07 9.03 12.61
N TRP A 134 12.09 8.48 11.96
CA TRP A 134 12.09 7.12 11.43
C TRP A 134 12.31 6.10 12.55
N GLN A 135 11.77 4.91 12.36
CA GLN A 135 11.95 3.74 13.22
C GLN A 135 12.17 2.50 12.35
N SER A 136 12.99 1.56 12.82
CA SER A 136 13.21 0.30 12.12
C SER A 136 11.91 -0.50 12.01
N ASP A 137 11.59 -0.91 10.79
CA ASP A 137 10.46 -1.75 10.44
C ASP A 137 10.96 -2.92 9.61
N SER A 138 11.22 -4.07 10.23
CA SER A 138 11.63 -5.27 9.49
C SER A 138 10.47 -5.89 8.68
N GLY A 139 9.22 -5.51 8.97
CA GLY A 139 8.04 -5.99 8.25
C GLY A 139 7.91 -5.40 6.85
N ILE A 140 8.39 -4.17 6.63
CA ILE A 140 8.31 -3.55 5.30
C ILE A 140 9.26 -4.20 4.28
N VAL A 141 10.37 -4.80 4.73
CA VAL A 141 11.30 -5.56 3.87
C VAL A 141 11.06 -7.07 3.89
N SER A 142 10.05 -7.55 4.63
CA SER A 142 9.73 -8.98 4.73
C SER A 142 9.52 -9.60 3.33
N GLY A 143 10.30 -10.64 3.01
CA GLY A 143 10.23 -11.35 1.74
C GLY A 143 11.22 -10.88 0.67
N LEU A 144 11.96 -9.79 0.92
CA LEU A 144 13.10 -9.40 0.11
C LEU A 144 14.32 -10.25 0.53
N PRO A 145 14.92 -11.02 -0.40
CA PRO A 145 16.19 -11.70 -0.14
C PRO A 145 17.36 -10.72 -0.29
N ASP A 146 18.54 -11.16 0.14
CA ASP A 146 19.81 -10.63 -0.35
C ASP A 146 19.89 -10.87 -1.87
N ILE A 147 20.21 -9.81 -2.62
CA ILE A 147 20.28 -9.82 -4.08
C ILE A 147 21.70 -9.75 -4.65
N GLY A 148 22.75 -9.87 -3.84
CA GLY A 148 24.14 -9.82 -4.30
C GLY A 148 24.91 -8.64 -3.71
N THR A 149 25.50 -7.79 -4.54
CA THR A 149 26.30 -6.64 -4.06
C THR A 149 25.62 -5.34 -4.49
N CYS A 150 25.59 -4.36 -3.61
CA CYS A 150 25.07 -3.00 -3.82
C CYS A 150 23.62 -2.98 -4.34
N SER A 151 22.68 -3.36 -3.48
CA SER A 151 21.26 -3.25 -3.82
C SER A 151 20.86 -1.78 -3.97
N ALA A 152 20.11 -1.46 -5.04
CA ALA A 152 19.62 -0.11 -5.33
C ALA A 152 18.11 -0.13 -5.64
N PRO A 153 17.23 -0.02 -4.63
CA PRO A 153 15.80 -0.16 -4.81
C PRO A 153 15.13 1.09 -5.40
N THR A 154 14.08 0.88 -6.18
CA THR A 154 13.02 1.85 -6.46
C THR A 154 11.67 1.20 -6.21
N VAL A 155 10.80 1.91 -5.49
CA VAL A 155 9.47 1.42 -5.08
C VAL A 155 8.40 2.25 -5.77
N PHE A 156 7.43 1.59 -6.39
CA PHE A 156 6.35 2.26 -7.10
C PHE A 156 5.06 1.45 -7.02
N ARG A 157 3.94 2.14 -7.22
CA ARG A 157 2.59 1.54 -7.19
C ARG A 157 1.99 1.50 -8.59
N LYS A 158 1.58 0.33 -9.05
CA LYS A 158 0.89 0.13 -10.33
C LYS A 158 -0.48 -0.50 -10.07
N GLY A 159 -1.54 0.29 -10.29
CA GLY A 159 -2.89 -0.08 -9.84
C GLY A 159 -2.95 -0.07 -8.30
N ASP A 160 -3.41 -1.18 -7.72
CA ASP A 160 -3.50 -1.36 -6.26
C ASP A 160 -2.33 -2.15 -5.66
N GLU A 161 -1.36 -2.53 -6.49
CA GLU A 161 -0.23 -3.34 -6.09
C GLU A 161 1.06 -2.50 -6.00
N TRP A 162 1.87 -2.85 -5.01
CA TRP A 162 3.21 -2.30 -4.81
C TRP A 162 4.25 -3.18 -5.50
N TYR A 163 5.19 -2.52 -6.16
CA TYR A 163 6.30 -3.14 -6.86
C TYR A 163 7.62 -2.52 -6.41
N LEU A 164 8.66 -3.34 -6.42
CA LEU A 164 10.03 -2.93 -6.18
C LEU A 164 10.88 -3.50 -7.31
N ILE A 165 11.70 -2.63 -7.91
CA ILE A 165 12.80 -3.05 -8.77
C ILE A 165 14.08 -2.62 -8.06
N ALA A 166 15.02 -3.55 -7.89
CA ALA A 166 16.34 -3.22 -7.37
C ALA A 166 17.40 -3.53 -8.42
N GLY A 167 18.33 -2.60 -8.64
CA GLY A 167 19.57 -2.89 -9.35
C GLY A 167 20.60 -3.53 -8.44
N GLU A 168 21.62 -4.14 -9.05
CA GLU A 168 22.78 -4.75 -8.39
C GLU A 168 24.11 -4.31 -9.02
N ALA A 169 25.23 -4.65 -8.36
CA ALA A 169 26.59 -4.34 -8.79
C ALA A 169 26.98 -4.93 -10.15
N ASP A 170 26.46 -6.11 -10.52
CA ASP A 170 26.71 -6.77 -11.81
C ASP A 170 25.82 -6.22 -12.95
N GLY A 171 25.01 -5.19 -12.68
CA GLY A 171 24.17 -4.53 -13.69
C GLY A 171 22.81 -5.13 -13.95
N GLY A 172 22.50 -6.25 -13.29
CA GLY A 172 21.19 -6.92 -13.32
C GLY A 172 20.11 -6.20 -12.52
N PHE A 173 18.86 -6.63 -12.74
CA PHE A 173 17.68 -6.13 -12.03
C PHE A 173 16.92 -7.26 -11.34
N HIS A 174 16.44 -6.98 -10.13
CA HIS A 174 15.60 -7.87 -9.32
C HIS A 174 14.21 -7.27 -9.15
N GLY A 175 13.19 -8.03 -9.54
CA GLY A 175 11.80 -7.58 -9.53
C GLY A 175 10.96 -8.25 -8.45
N TYR A 176 10.16 -7.44 -7.74
CA TYR A 176 9.28 -7.91 -6.68
C TYR A 176 7.90 -7.25 -6.76
N ASN A 177 6.86 -7.98 -6.35
CA ASN A 177 5.57 -7.40 -6.03
C ASN A 177 5.20 -7.72 -4.56
N ARG A 178 4.41 -6.84 -3.94
CA ARG A 178 3.97 -7.02 -2.56
C ARG A 178 2.58 -7.66 -2.52
N THR A 179 2.44 -8.78 -1.82
CA THR A 179 1.16 -9.44 -1.57
C THR A 179 0.91 -9.52 -0.07
N GLY A 180 -0.13 -8.84 0.40
CA GLY A 180 -0.37 -8.68 1.84
C GLY A 180 0.79 -7.94 2.51
N SER A 181 1.43 -8.58 3.50
CA SER A 181 2.52 -8.00 4.28
C SER A 181 3.93 -8.40 3.83
N SER A 182 4.08 -9.09 2.69
CA SER A 182 5.38 -9.61 2.24
C SER A 182 5.61 -9.38 0.74
N TRP A 183 6.88 -9.18 0.38
CA TRP A 183 7.37 -9.16 -0.98
C TRP A 183 7.56 -10.58 -1.51
N GLN A 184 7.33 -10.77 -2.79
CA GLN A 184 7.65 -12.00 -3.51
C GLN A 184 8.30 -11.65 -4.85
N SER A 185 9.15 -12.53 -5.36
CA SER A 185 9.80 -12.34 -6.66
C SER A 185 8.75 -12.29 -7.77
N ASP A 186 8.85 -11.29 -8.64
CA ASP A 186 8.01 -11.09 -9.80
C ASP A 186 8.87 -10.73 -11.02
N GLY A 187 9.32 -11.74 -11.75
CA GLY A 187 10.10 -11.54 -12.98
C GLY A 187 9.37 -10.77 -14.08
N ARG A 188 8.03 -10.61 -14.00
CA ARG A 188 7.26 -9.85 -15.00
C ARG A 188 7.58 -8.36 -14.92
N ILE A 189 7.87 -7.84 -13.73
CA ILE A 189 8.10 -6.39 -13.56
C ILE A 189 9.48 -5.94 -14.04
N ILE A 190 10.40 -6.87 -14.27
CA ILE A 190 11.74 -6.63 -14.86
C ILE A 190 11.87 -7.18 -16.28
N SER A 191 10.82 -7.79 -16.83
CA SER A 191 10.85 -8.38 -18.17
C SER A 191 11.25 -7.33 -19.20
N GLY A 192 12.31 -7.60 -19.96
CA GLY A 192 12.82 -6.71 -21.01
C GLY A 192 13.91 -5.73 -20.56
N LEU A 193 14.26 -5.69 -19.27
CA LEU A 193 15.45 -4.98 -18.80
C LEU A 193 16.70 -5.85 -19.06
N PRO A 194 17.67 -5.38 -19.84
CA PRO A 194 18.97 -6.04 -19.97
C PRO A 194 19.87 -5.70 -18.78
N ASP A 195 21.03 -6.35 -18.71
CA ASP A 195 22.19 -5.84 -17.96
C ASP A 195 22.59 -4.46 -18.53
N VAL A 196 22.77 -3.48 -17.64
CA VAL A 196 23.07 -2.09 -17.98
C VAL A 196 24.47 -1.65 -17.58
N GLY A 197 25.35 -2.58 -17.22
CA GLY A 197 26.67 -2.24 -16.69
C GLY A 197 26.67 -2.10 -15.17
N ASN A 198 27.87 -1.98 -14.59
CA ASN A 198 28.05 -2.18 -13.16
C ASN A 198 27.24 -1.16 -12.33
N TYR A 199 26.79 -1.57 -11.15
CA TYR A 199 26.07 -0.71 -10.19
C TYR A 199 24.80 -0.07 -10.76
N SER A 200 23.99 -0.88 -11.43
CA SER A 200 22.68 -0.45 -11.93
C SER A 200 21.82 0.21 -10.83
N ALA A 201 21.32 1.42 -11.09
CA ALA A 201 20.52 2.19 -10.13
C ALA A 201 19.22 2.70 -10.78
N PRO A 202 18.11 1.93 -10.68
CA PRO A 202 16.86 2.28 -11.35
C PRO A 202 16.06 3.36 -10.62
N THR A 203 15.36 4.19 -11.39
CA THR A 203 14.25 5.02 -10.92
C THR A 203 13.06 4.85 -11.84
N VAL A 204 11.91 4.48 -11.27
CA VAL A 204 10.66 4.27 -12.02
C VAL A 204 9.73 5.45 -11.79
N PHE A 205 9.19 5.99 -12.88
CA PHE A 205 8.24 7.10 -12.82
C PHE A 205 7.16 6.97 -13.89
N ARG A 206 6.03 7.64 -13.67
CA ARG A 206 4.88 7.62 -14.57
C ARG A 206 4.73 8.97 -15.27
N LYS A 207 4.72 8.98 -16.59
CA LYS A 207 4.48 10.17 -17.43
C LYS A 207 3.22 9.95 -18.26
N GLY A 208 2.14 10.65 -17.90
CA GLY A 208 0.81 10.36 -18.45
C GLY A 208 0.31 9.01 -17.97
N ASP A 209 -0.07 8.13 -18.90
CA ASP A 209 -0.51 6.76 -18.60
C ASP A 209 0.58 5.70 -18.79
N GLU A 210 1.78 6.13 -19.16
CA GLU A 210 2.91 5.28 -19.46
C GLU A 210 3.92 5.27 -18.31
N TRP A 211 4.56 4.12 -18.14
CA TRP A 211 5.63 3.91 -17.17
C TRP A 211 6.98 3.99 -17.86
N TYR A 212 7.91 4.66 -17.20
CA TYR A 212 9.28 4.86 -17.66
C TYR A 212 10.25 4.46 -16.55
N LEU A 213 11.42 3.99 -16.95
CA LEU A 213 12.53 3.67 -16.06
C LEU A 213 13.78 4.36 -16.63
N ILE A 214 14.52 5.03 -15.76
CA ILE A 214 15.89 5.47 -16.04
C ILE A 214 16.79 4.76 -15.04
N ALA A 215 17.85 4.11 -15.51
CA ALA A 215 18.89 3.54 -14.66
C ALA A 215 20.19 4.30 -14.87
N GLY A 216 20.88 4.66 -13.78
CA GLY A 216 22.29 5.05 -13.87
C GLY A 216 23.22 3.85 -13.70
N GLU A 217 24.48 4.00 -14.08
CA GLU A 217 25.52 2.98 -13.94
C GLU A 217 26.85 3.54 -13.41
N ALA A 218 27.82 2.67 -13.18
CA ALA A 218 29.15 2.99 -12.67
C ALA A 218 29.93 3.93 -13.59
N ASP A 219 29.91 3.75 -14.91
CA ASP A 219 30.76 4.54 -15.81
C ASP A 219 30.20 5.94 -16.14
N GLY A 220 29.11 6.36 -15.46
CA GLY A 220 28.52 7.69 -15.61
C GLY A 220 27.45 7.81 -16.69
N GLY A 221 26.94 6.68 -17.19
CA GLY A 221 25.88 6.60 -18.20
C GLY A 221 24.45 6.54 -17.62
N PHE A 222 23.46 6.79 -18.50
CA PHE A 222 22.04 6.59 -18.21
C PHE A 222 21.38 5.67 -19.24
N HIS A 223 20.53 4.75 -18.78
CA HIS A 223 19.78 3.83 -19.62
C HIS A 223 18.28 4.09 -19.49
N GLY A 224 17.62 4.34 -20.61
CA GLY A 224 16.21 4.72 -20.68
C GLY A 224 15.30 3.61 -21.21
N TYR A 225 14.15 3.41 -20.55
CA TYR A 225 13.16 2.42 -20.94
C TYR A 225 11.73 2.93 -20.80
N ASN A 226 10.82 2.42 -21.63
CA ASN A 226 9.38 2.58 -21.45
C ASN A 226 8.67 1.22 -21.38
N TRP A 227 7.57 1.17 -20.62
CA TRP A 227 6.79 -0.04 -20.40
C TRP A 227 5.74 -0.21 -21.50
N THR A 228 5.76 -1.35 -22.18
CA THR A 228 4.84 -1.68 -23.30
C THR A 228 3.47 -2.20 -22.86
N GLY A 229 3.28 -2.45 -21.55
CA GLY A 229 2.14 -3.20 -21.03
C GLY A 229 2.56 -4.57 -20.47
N SER A 230 3.55 -5.22 -21.08
CA SER A 230 4.06 -6.54 -20.69
C SER A 230 5.57 -6.63 -20.47
N SER A 231 6.34 -5.69 -21.01
CA SER A 231 7.80 -5.65 -20.84
C SER A 231 8.33 -4.23 -21.00
N TRP A 232 9.51 -3.98 -20.44
CA TRP A 232 10.33 -2.82 -20.75
C TRP A 232 10.92 -2.96 -22.15
N GLN A 233 11.04 -1.84 -22.86
CA GLN A 233 11.80 -1.73 -24.11
C GLN A 233 12.68 -0.49 -24.01
N SER A 234 13.84 -0.52 -24.66
CA SER A 234 14.75 0.63 -24.70
C SER A 234 14.08 1.83 -25.35
N ASP A 235 14.20 2.98 -24.71
CA ASP A 235 13.67 4.26 -25.16
C ASP A 235 14.76 5.32 -25.00
N SER A 236 15.57 5.53 -26.02
CA SER A 236 16.62 6.56 -25.98
C SER A 236 16.05 7.98 -25.93
N ALA A 237 14.77 8.18 -26.27
CA ALA A 237 14.16 9.50 -26.20
C ALA A 237 13.90 9.91 -24.74
N ILE A 238 13.70 8.97 -23.81
CA ILE A 238 13.50 9.32 -22.40
C ILE A 238 14.78 9.83 -21.73
N ILE A 239 15.96 9.49 -22.25
CA ILE A 239 17.26 9.94 -21.78
C ILE A 239 17.96 10.92 -22.73
N SER A 240 17.28 11.38 -23.79
CA SER A 240 17.87 12.31 -24.77
C SER A 240 18.50 13.51 -24.08
N ASP A 241 19.76 13.77 -24.41
CA ASP A 241 20.57 14.89 -23.94
C ASP A 241 20.94 14.83 -22.44
N LEU A 242 20.71 13.69 -21.77
CA LEU A 242 21.49 13.34 -20.58
C LEU A 242 22.91 12.95 -21.02
N PRO A 243 23.94 13.34 -20.25
CA PRO A 243 25.30 12.96 -20.56
C PRO A 243 25.49 11.45 -20.40
N ASP A 244 26.22 10.85 -21.35
CA ASP A 244 26.44 9.40 -21.43
C ASP A 244 27.90 9.02 -21.11
N ALA A 245 28.86 9.95 -21.28
CA ALA A 245 30.30 9.66 -21.15
C ALA A 245 31.21 10.88 -20.87
N ASP A 246 30.65 12.10 -20.77
CA ASP A 246 31.43 13.37 -20.68
C ASP A 246 31.18 14.14 -19.37
N LEU A 247 30.59 13.51 -18.37
CA LEU A 247 30.65 14.08 -17.03
C LEU A 247 32.11 14.03 -16.54
N PRO A 248 32.57 14.99 -15.72
CA PRO A 248 33.93 14.93 -15.17
C PRO A 248 34.17 13.55 -14.54
N ASP A 249 35.39 13.01 -14.59
CA ASP A 249 35.79 11.67 -14.09
C ASP A 249 35.27 11.32 -12.67
N ALA A 250 34.76 12.30 -11.93
CA ALA A 250 34.14 12.22 -10.61
C ALA A 250 32.63 11.86 -10.62
N ALA A 251 31.96 11.88 -11.76
CA ALA A 251 30.53 11.63 -11.91
C ALA A 251 30.23 10.20 -12.36
N ASP A 252 30.88 9.26 -11.69
CA ASP A 252 30.66 7.83 -11.82
C ASP A 252 29.52 7.39 -10.86
N HIS A 253 29.06 6.15 -10.97
CA HIS A 253 28.07 5.54 -10.07
C HIS A 253 26.77 6.34 -9.92
N LEU A 254 26.17 6.76 -11.04
CA LEU A 254 25.02 7.65 -11.02
C LEU A 254 23.78 6.98 -10.43
N LYS A 255 23.15 7.65 -9.45
CA LYS A 255 21.91 7.19 -8.79
C LYS A 255 20.80 8.21 -9.01
N PRO A 256 19.98 8.05 -10.07
CA PRO A 256 18.97 9.03 -10.43
C PRO A 256 17.72 8.96 -9.56
N THR A 257 17.10 10.11 -9.30
CA THR A 257 15.70 10.25 -8.90
C THR A 257 15.00 11.23 -9.83
N VAL A 258 13.86 10.81 -10.38
CA VAL A 258 13.05 11.63 -11.31
C VAL A 258 11.77 12.08 -10.64
N PHE A 259 11.47 13.38 -10.72
CA PHE A 259 10.27 13.96 -10.13
C PHE A 259 9.71 15.09 -10.99
N ARG A 260 8.43 15.43 -10.73
CA ARG A 260 7.73 16.47 -11.47
C ARG A 260 7.36 17.63 -10.56
N LYS A 261 7.94 18.81 -10.81
CA LYS A 261 7.72 20.03 -10.01
C LYS A 261 7.29 21.17 -10.94
N GLY A 262 6.25 21.92 -10.56
CA GLY A 262 5.79 23.06 -11.38
C GLY A 262 5.31 22.69 -12.80
N GLY A 263 4.99 21.43 -13.06
CA GLY A 263 4.60 20.94 -14.39
C GLY A 263 5.77 20.43 -15.24
N GLU A 264 7.01 20.73 -14.85
CA GLU A 264 8.26 20.32 -15.50
C GLU A 264 8.84 19.05 -14.84
N TRP A 265 9.65 18.32 -15.60
CA TRP A 265 10.37 17.14 -15.11
C TRP A 265 11.78 17.53 -14.70
N TYR A 266 12.22 16.97 -13.57
CA TYR A 266 13.55 17.13 -13.03
C TYR A 266 14.16 15.77 -12.76
N LEU A 267 15.48 15.69 -12.89
CA LEU A 267 16.30 14.56 -12.50
C LEU A 267 17.41 15.09 -11.61
N VAL A 268 17.59 14.46 -10.45
CA VAL A 268 18.75 14.65 -9.59
C VAL A 268 19.47 13.32 -9.53
N ALA A 269 20.74 13.28 -9.90
CA ALA A 269 21.58 12.10 -9.78
C ALA A 269 22.64 12.34 -8.69
N GLY A 270 22.72 11.42 -7.73
CA GLY A 270 23.92 11.32 -6.90
C GLY A 270 25.02 10.58 -7.65
N ALA A 271 26.26 10.71 -7.19
CA ALA A 271 27.46 10.21 -7.87
C ALA A 271 28.51 9.68 -6.87
N GLY A 272 29.53 9.00 -7.40
CA GLY A 272 30.59 8.39 -6.61
C GLY A 272 31.45 9.39 -5.84
N ASP A 273 31.57 10.63 -6.31
CA ASP A 273 32.23 11.73 -5.59
C ASP A 273 31.43 12.31 -4.42
N GLY A 274 30.18 11.87 -4.23
CA GLY A 274 29.28 12.37 -3.19
C GLY A 274 28.50 13.63 -3.57
N GLY A 275 28.75 14.20 -4.75
CA GLY A 275 28.05 15.34 -5.30
C GLY A 275 26.67 15.00 -5.89
N PHE A 276 25.98 16.04 -6.38
CA PHE A 276 24.68 15.90 -7.03
C PHE A 276 24.65 16.63 -8.38
N TYR A 277 24.11 15.96 -9.39
CA TYR A 277 23.98 16.46 -10.75
C TYR A 277 22.49 16.68 -11.08
N GLY A 278 22.15 17.92 -11.43
CA GLY A 278 20.78 18.37 -11.65
C GLY A 278 20.45 18.60 -13.12
N TYR A 279 19.25 18.17 -13.51
CA TYR A 279 18.72 18.34 -14.86
C TYR A 279 17.24 18.71 -14.82
N ASN A 280 16.80 19.51 -15.78
CA ASN A 280 15.38 19.70 -16.07
C ASN A 280 15.09 19.30 -17.52
N ARG A 281 13.83 18.94 -17.78
CA ARG A 281 13.38 18.53 -19.11
C ARG A 281 12.53 19.61 -19.75
N THR A 282 12.99 20.14 -20.88
CA THR A 282 12.23 21.10 -21.69
C THR A 282 11.84 20.46 -23.03
N GLY A 283 10.53 20.34 -23.27
CA GLY A 283 10.02 19.62 -24.43
C GLY A 283 10.43 18.13 -24.41
N SER A 284 11.24 17.73 -25.39
CA SER A 284 11.70 16.34 -25.55
C SER A 284 13.07 16.04 -24.93
N SER A 285 13.83 17.04 -24.49
CA SER A 285 15.25 16.91 -24.15
C SER A 285 15.54 17.29 -22.70
N TRP A 286 16.54 16.64 -22.11
CA TRP A 286 17.13 17.06 -20.84
C TRP A 286 18.17 18.17 -21.06
N GLN A 287 18.35 19.02 -20.06
CA GLN A 287 19.44 20.00 -20.03
C GLN A 287 19.93 20.12 -18.58
N SER A 288 21.20 20.49 -18.42
CA SER A 288 21.76 20.72 -17.09
C SER A 288 21.04 21.88 -16.40
N ASP A 289 20.67 21.65 -15.15
CA ASP A 289 20.05 22.63 -14.26
C ASP A 289 20.81 22.59 -12.93
N SER A 290 21.83 23.44 -12.80
CA SER A 290 22.56 23.56 -11.52
C SER A 290 21.70 24.18 -10.41
N GLY A 291 20.57 24.82 -10.74
CA GLY A 291 19.65 25.39 -9.77
C GLY A 291 18.87 24.33 -9.00
N ILE A 292 18.52 23.19 -9.63
CA ILE A 292 17.79 22.13 -8.93
C ILE A 292 18.64 21.38 -7.90
N VAL A 293 19.97 21.48 -7.97
CA VAL A 293 20.93 20.91 -7.00
C VAL A 293 21.70 21.98 -6.24
N SER A 294 21.38 23.27 -6.44
CA SER A 294 22.05 24.33 -5.70
C SER A 294 21.84 24.15 -4.19
N ASP A 295 22.91 24.38 -3.44
CA ASP A 295 22.97 24.23 -1.98
C ASP A 295 22.88 22.79 -1.44
N LEU A 296 22.87 21.77 -2.29
CA LEU A 296 23.16 20.40 -1.85
C LEU A 296 24.68 20.25 -1.64
N PRO A 297 25.14 19.98 -0.40
CA PRO A 297 26.55 19.72 -0.14
C PRO A 297 26.91 18.31 -0.61
N ASP A 298 28.20 18.06 -0.80
CA ASP A 298 28.75 16.71 -0.84
C ASP A 298 28.39 15.97 0.46
N VAL A 299 27.79 14.78 0.31
CA VAL A 299 27.32 13.93 1.42
C VAL A 299 28.24 12.74 1.70
N GLY A 300 29.40 12.69 1.06
CA GLY A 300 30.29 11.54 1.05
C GLY A 300 30.02 10.63 -0.14
N ASN A 301 30.99 9.77 -0.44
CA ASN A 301 31.03 8.96 -1.66
C ASN A 301 29.71 8.22 -1.93
N TYR A 302 29.42 7.96 -3.21
CA TYR A 302 28.25 7.20 -3.66
C TYR A 302 26.91 7.77 -3.15
N SER A 303 26.72 9.08 -3.31
CA SER A 303 25.49 9.75 -2.89
C SER A 303 24.27 9.15 -3.60
N ALA A 304 23.18 8.91 -2.85
CA ALA A 304 22.00 8.21 -3.35
C ALA A 304 20.71 8.99 -3.00
N PRO A 305 20.27 9.94 -3.85
CA PRO A 305 19.10 10.76 -3.56
C PRO A 305 17.78 10.05 -3.86
N THR A 306 16.79 10.26 -2.99
CA THR A 306 15.38 10.06 -3.28
C THR A 306 14.61 11.36 -3.01
N VAL A 307 13.92 11.87 -4.04
CA VAL A 307 13.09 13.06 -3.92
C VAL A 307 11.63 12.66 -3.81
N PHE A 308 10.95 13.20 -2.81
CA PHE A 308 9.53 12.93 -2.57
C PHE A 308 8.81 14.21 -2.14
N ARG A 309 7.48 14.20 -2.30
CA ARG A 309 6.62 15.34 -1.96
C ARG A 309 5.72 14.95 -0.79
N LYS A 310 5.76 15.74 0.28
CA LYS A 310 4.87 15.60 1.44
C LYS A 310 4.01 16.86 1.54
N GLY A 311 2.71 16.70 1.29
CA GLY A 311 1.82 17.86 1.13
C GLY A 311 2.23 18.72 -0.06
N ASP A 312 2.48 20.00 0.16
CA ASP A 312 2.92 20.95 -0.87
C ASP A 312 4.43 21.18 -0.90
N GLU A 313 5.17 20.50 -0.03
CA GLU A 313 6.60 20.66 0.15
C GLU A 313 7.38 19.49 -0.45
N TRP A 314 8.58 19.79 -0.94
CA TRP A 314 9.51 18.81 -1.49
C TRP A 314 10.60 18.50 -0.49
N TYR A 315 10.95 17.23 -0.41
CA TYR A 315 11.96 16.70 0.48
C TYR A 315 12.91 15.80 -0.30
N LEU A 316 14.17 15.74 0.14
CA LEU A 316 15.19 14.85 -0.38
C LEU A 316 15.82 14.14 0.81
N VAL A 317 15.97 12.82 0.70
CA VAL A 317 16.84 12.02 1.58
C VAL A 317 17.93 11.44 0.70
N ALA A 318 19.19 11.66 1.06
CA ALA A 318 20.34 11.09 0.39
C ALA A 318 21.02 10.06 1.30
N GLY A 319 21.26 8.87 0.76
CA GLY A 319 22.20 7.93 1.37
C GLY A 319 23.64 8.18 0.92
N ALA A 320 24.60 7.57 1.60
CA ALA A 320 26.04 7.70 1.38
C ALA A 320 26.79 6.39 1.64
N ALA A 321 28.06 6.32 1.22
CA ALA A 321 28.93 5.15 1.35
C ALA A 321 29.11 4.65 2.78
N ASP A 322 29.07 5.54 3.77
CA ASP A 322 29.21 5.22 5.19
C ASP A 322 27.90 4.75 5.84
N GLY A 323 26.85 4.57 5.03
CA GLY A 323 25.51 4.19 5.47
C GLY A 323 24.69 5.33 6.02
N GLY A 324 25.26 6.53 6.12
CA GLY A 324 24.60 7.71 6.66
C GLY A 324 23.41 8.16 5.80
N PHE A 325 22.53 8.96 6.41
CA PHE A 325 21.40 9.59 5.75
C PHE A 325 21.41 11.10 5.95
N HIS A 326 21.22 11.83 4.85
CA HIS A 326 21.21 13.29 4.83
C HIS A 326 19.85 13.79 4.36
N GLY A 327 19.22 14.64 5.17
CA GLY A 327 17.87 15.14 4.92
C GLY A 327 17.86 16.60 4.45
N TYR A 328 16.99 16.90 3.49
CA TYR A 328 16.82 18.24 2.94
C TYR A 328 15.35 18.57 2.64
N ASN A 329 15.00 19.84 2.73
CA ASN A 329 13.70 20.38 2.31
C ASN A 329 13.87 21.50 1.27
N TRP A 330 12.94 21.60 0.32
CA TRP A 330 12.98 22.63 -0.72
C TRP A 330 12.38 23.94 -0.22
N ALA A 331 13.19 24.99 -0.10
CA ALA A 331 12.78 26.30 0.42
C ALA A 331 12.29 27.27 -0.68
N GLY A 332 11.74 26.74 -1.77
CA GLY A 332 11.21 27.51 -2.89
C GLY A 332 12.22 27.74 -4.03
N SER A 333 13.48 28.06 -3.69
CA SER A 333 14.56 28.28 -4.67
C SER A 333 15.74 27.31 -4.57
N SER A 334 15.99 26.71 -3.41
CA SER A 334 17.10 25.77 -3.20
C SER A 334 16.79 24.76 -2.09
N TRP A 335 17.62 23.72 -1.99
CA TRP A 335 17.57 22.74 -0.91
C TRP A 335 18.20 23.30 0.36
N GLN A 336 17.55 23.09 1.50
CA GLN A 336 18.08 23.44 2.81
C GLN A 336 18.23 22.17 3.63
N SER A 337 19.25 22.12 4.48
CA SER A 337 19.44 20.98 5.38
C SER A 337 18.27 20.89 6.36
N ASP A 338 17.65 19.72 6.39
CA ASP A 338 16.57 19.36 7.29
C ASP A 338 16.92 18.04 7.97
N GLY A 339 17.61 18.11 9.10
CA GLY A 339 17.94 16.92 9.88
C GLY A 339 16.71 16.17 10.39
N VAL A 340 15.54 16.79 10.45
CA VAL A 340 14.30 16.15 10.94
C VAL A 340 13.77 15.15 9.91
N ILE A 341 13.96 15.38 8.61
CA ILE A 341 13.48 14.45 7.59
C ILE A 341 14.27 13.14 7.55
N ALA A 342 15.55 13.15 7.96
CA ALA A 342 16.38 11.95 8.11
C ALA A 342 16.48 11.45 9.57
N SER A 343 15.88 12.16 10.53
CA SER A 343 16.02 11.81 11.96
C SER A 343 15.47 10.42 12.28
N GLY A 344 16.23 9.66 13.08
CA GLY A 344 15.88 8.30 13.48
C GLY A 344 16.30 7.20 12.51
N LEU A 345 16.86 7.54 11.35
CA LEU A 345 17.53 6.56 10.49
C LEU A 345 18.91 6.25 11.11
N PRO A 346 19.17 4.99 11.51
CA PRO A 346 20.51 4.55 11.85
C PRO A 346 21.33 4.36 10.57
N ASP A 347 22.66 4.34 10.71
CA ASP A 347 23.56 4.01 9.61
C ASP A 347 23.20 2.62 9.04
N ALA A 348 22.90 2.56 7.74
CA ALA A 348 22.51 1.33 7.06
C ALA A 348 23.74 0.55 6.55
N MET A 349 24.72 0.32 7.43
CA MET A 349 26.03 -0.28 7.10
C MET A 349 26.77 0.50 6.01
N ASP A 350 27.22 -0.12 4.93
CA ASP A 350 27.94 0.56 3.86
C ASP A 350 27.00 0.76 2.65
N GLY A 351 27.02 1.96 2.05
CA GLY A 351 26.36 2.26 0.78
C GLY A 351 24.83 2.32 0.82
N SER A 352 24.27 3.21 1.65
CA SER A 352 22.82 3.35 1.75
C SER A 352 22.17 3.92 0.47
N THR A 353 21.15 3.24 -0.05
CA THR A 353 20.40 3.62 -1.26
C THR A 353 18.89 3.74 -0.97
N PRO A 354 18.42 4.89 -0.44
CA PRO A 354 17.05 5.03 0.03
C PRO A 354 16.04 5.12 -1.13
N ALA A 355 14.92 4.40 -0.98
CA ALA A 355 13.67 4.62 -1.69
C ALA A 355 12.59 5.02 -0.69
N VAL A 356 12.19 6.31 -0.71
CA VAL A 356 11.11 6.81 0.14
C VAL A 356 9.80 6.76 -0.63
N PHE A 357 8.79 6.16 -0.04
CA PHE A 357 7.47 6.03 -0.64
C PHE A 357 6.37 6.23 0.38
N ASP A 358 5.28 6.84 -0.08
CA ASP A 358 4.06 6.96 0.69
C ASP A 358 3.14 5.81 0.32
N MET A 359 2.98 4.87 1.24
CA MET A 359 1.91 3.89 1.13
C MET A 359 0.53 4.47 1.39
N GLY A 360 0.39 5.81 1.43
CA GLY A 360 -0.75 6.73 1.60
C GLY A 360 -2.10 6.44 0.96
N GLY A 361 -2.36 5.22 0.52
CA GLY A 361 -3.69 4.61 0.65
C GLY A 361 -4.02 4.19 2.08
N ASN A 362 -3.14 4.51 3.05
CA ASN A 362 -3.11 4.03 4.42
C ASN A 362 -4.05 4.76 5.37
N VAL A 363 -5.25 5.06 4.87
CA VAL A 363 -6.23 5.85 5.61
C VAL A 363 -6.73 4.98 6.75
N THR A 364 -6.28 5.30 7.96
CA THR A 364 -7.00 4.92 9.16
C THR A 364 -8.37 5.58 9.07
N ASP A 365 -9.36 4.84 8.60
CA ASP A 365 -10.75 5.30 8.49
C ASP A 365 -11.36 5.46 9.88
N SER A 366 -10.94 4.62 10.82
CA SER A 366 -11.39 4.65 12.22
C SER A 366 -10.44 3.88 13.14
N TYR A 367 -10.75 3.84 14.42
CA TYR A 367 -10.03 3.10 15.44
C TYR A 367 -10.94 2.12 16.16
N ASN A 368 -10.36 0.98 16.54
CA ASN A 368 -10.95 0.05 17.49
C ASN A 368 -10.19 0.17 18.81
N ILE A 369 -10.87 0.66 19.83
CA ILE A 369 -10.27 1.06 21.11
C ILE A 369 -10.83 0.18 22.22
N SER A 370 -9.97 -0.50 22.97
CA SER A 370 -10.35 -1.15 24.23
C SER A 370 -10.00 -0.28 25.41
N VAL A 371 -10.96 -0.02 26.29
CA VAL A 371 -10.76 0.67 27.56
C VAL A 371 -11.23 -0.22 28.70
N ASN A 372 -10.30 -0.61 29.58
CA ASN A 372 -10.57 -1.53 30.69
C ASN A 372 -11.36 -2.79 30.27
N GLY A 373 -11.11 -3.28 29.04
CA GLY A 373 -11.78 -4.45 28.45
C GLY A 373 -13.06 -4.16 27.67
N THR A 374 -13.55 -2.91 27.64
CA THR A 374 -14.72 -2.50 26.86
C THR A 374 -14.28 -1.94 25.50
N TRP A 375 -14.83 -2.47 24.40
CA TRP A 375 -14.45 -2.05 23.04
C TRP A 375 -15.35 -0.94 22.49
N TYR A 376 -14.71 0.06 21.87
CA TYR A 376 -15.30 1.14 21.08
C TYR A 376 -14.74 1.05 19.66
N ASN A 377 -15.55 0.54 18.74
CA ASN A 377 -15.14 0.28 17.36
C ASN A 377 -15.68 1.34 16.40
N GLY A 378 -14.93 1.64 15.34
CA GLY A 378 -15.37 2.55 14.29
C GLY A 378 -15.33 4.04 14.67
N THR A 379 -14.60 4.41 15.72
CA THR A 379 -14.47 5.83 16.12
C THR A 379 -13.37 6.52 15.34
N THR A 380 -13.60 7.76 14.90
CA THR A 380 -12.56 8.61 14.29
C THR A 380 -11.84 9.49 15.31
N ASN A 381 -12.29 9.48 16.56
CA ASN A 381 -11.65 10.26 17.62
C ASN A 381 -10.23 9.75 17.83
N THR A 382 -9.30 10.69 18.01
CA THR A 382 -7.90 10.41 18.37
C THR A 382 -7.63 10.69 19.85
N PHE A 383 -8.68 10.61 20.67
CA PHE A 383 -8.61 10.80 22.11
C PHE A 383 -9.70 9.99 22.84
N ILE A 384 -9.43 9.67 24.11
CA ILE A 384 -10.44 9.15 25.04
C ILE A 384 -10.19 9.72 26.44
N ASN A 385 -11.25 10.22 27.07
CA ASN A 385 -11.20 10.79 28.41
C ASN A 385 -12.17 10.04 29.31
N GLU A 386 -11.66 9.42 30.35
CA GLU A 386 -12.45 8.54 31.22
C GLU A 386 -12.29 8.92 32.69
N THR A 387 -13.42 8.90 33.39
CA THR A 387 -13.46 9.14 34.84
C THR A 387 -13.38 7.80 35.57
N ILE A 388 -12.20 7.50 36.13
CA ILE A 388 -11.91 6.23 36.81
C ILE A 388 -11.94 6.34 38.34
N GLY A 389 -12.19 7.53 38.86
CA GLY A 389 -12.15 7.80 40.29
C GLY A 389 -10.73 7.85 40.84
N SER A 390 -10.62 8.13 42.13
CA SER A 390 -9.33 8.34 42.76
C SER A 390 -8.51 7.05 42.86
N GLY A 391 -7.27 7.07 42.36
CA GLY A 391 -6.45 5.85 42.33
C GLY A 391 -6.98 4.77 41.38
N GLY A 392 -7.98 5.06 40.56
CA GLY A 392 -8.46 4.15 39.53
C GLY A 392 -7.41 3.95 38.44
N TRP A 393 -7.46 2.80 37.77
CA TRP A 393 -6.60 2.48 36.63
C TRP A 393 -7.39 2.58 35.32
N LEU A 394 -6.77 3.17 34.31
CA LEU A 394 -7.26 3.16 32.94
C LEU A 394 -6.26 2.42 32.06
N ASN A 395 -6.68 1.27 31.55
CA ASN A 395 -5.93 0.47 30.58
C ASN A 395 -6.51 0.74 29.19
N ILE A 396 -5.66 1.04 28.21
CA ILE A 396 -6.08 1.33 26.85
C ILE A 396 -5.33 0.45 25.83
N THR A 397 -6.02 0.07 24.76
CA THR A 397 -5.44 -0.56 23.57
C THR A 397 -6.10 0.02 22.33
N ILE A 398 -5.33 0.43 21.33
CA ILE A 398 -5.83 1.12 20.13
C ILE A 398 -5.30 0.41 18.88
N TRP A 399 -6.22 0.01 18.01
CA TRP A 399 -5.93 -0.45 16.65
C TRP A 399 -6.44 0.58 15.65
N ALA A 400 -5.70 0.81 14.56
CA ALA A 400 -6.26 1.50 13.40
C ALA A 400 -7.10 0.50 12.56
N TRP A 401 -8.10 1.02 11.88
CA TRP A 401 -9.00 0.27 11.01
C TRP A 401 -9.13 0.96 9.67
N ASN A 402 -9.08 0.16 8.60
CA ASN A 402 -9.39 0.58 7.24
C ASN A 402 -10.61 -0.22 6.74
N THR A 403 -11.50 0.43 6.00
CA THR A 403 -12.78 -0.10 5.53
C THR A 403 -12.73 -0.65 4.11
N SER A 404 -11.60 -0.56 3.41
CA SER A 404 -11.48 -1.10 2.05
C SER A 404 -11.60 -2.63 2.02
N GLY A 405 -12.13 -3.16 0.91
CA GLY A 405 -12.42 -4.59 0.79
C GLY A 405 -13.37 -5.07 1.87
N THR A 406 -12.94 -6.05 2.68
CA THR A 406 -13.68 -6.56 3.84
C THR A 406 -13.34 -5.86 5.16
N GLY A 407 -12.43 -4.88 5.10
CA GLY A 407 -11.88 -4.17 6.24
C GLY A 407 -10.75 -4.93 6.96
N THR A 408 -9.81 -4.17 7.52
CA THR A 408 -8.56 -4.67 8.08
C THR A 408 -8.08 -3.80 9.25
N LEU A 409 -7.55 -4.46 10.28
CA LEU A 409 -6.86 -3.82 11.39
C LEU A 409 -5.42 -3.51 11.01
N SER A 410 -4.80 -2.55 11.73
CA SER A 410 -3.36 -2.36 11.71
C SER A 410 -2.62 -3.63 12.12
N ALA A 411 -1.35 -3.75 11.75
CA ALA A 411 -0.55 -4.93 12.06
C ALA A 411 -0.26 -5.04 13.56
N VAL A 412 -0.09 -3.88 14.21
CA VAL A 412 0.20 -3.73 15.63
C VAL A 412 -0.77 -2.72 16.25
N TYR A 413 -0.93 -2.83 17.57
CA TYR A 413 -1.67 -1.88 18.39
C TYR A 413 -0.72 -1.11 19.30
N ILE A 414 -1.17 0.07 19.73
CA ILE A 414 -0.53 0.78 20.84
C ILE A 414 -1.38 0.63 22.10
N SER A 415 -0.72 0.58 23.26
CA SER A 415 -1.40 0.39 24.55
C SER A 415 -0.65 1.08 25.67
N ASP A 416 -1.37 1.48 26.71
CA ASP A 416 -0.82 2.04 27.94
C ASP A 416 -1.71 1.69 29.15
N ASN A 417 -1.17 1.81 30.35
CA ASN A 417 -1.92 1.72 31.60
C ASN A 417 -1.50 2.83 32.56
N VAL A 418 -2.46 3.65 32.99
CA VAL A 418 -2.18 4.80 33.85
C VAL A 418 -3.17 4.85 34.99
N GLN A 419 -2.65 5.19 36.17
CA GLN A 419 -3.44 5.40 37.37
C GLN A 419 -3.78 6.90 37.53
N ALA A 420 -5.04 7.22 37.80
CA ALA A 420 -5.40 8.56 38.24
C ALA A 420 -4.78 8.83 39.64
N PRO A 421 -4.33 10.08 39.91
CA PRO A 421 -3.81 10.46 41.22
C PRO A 421 -4.73 10.04 42.37
N LYS A 422 -4.12 9.57 43.46
CA LYS A 422 -4.85 9.26 44.70
C LYS A 422 -5.15 10.54 45.46
N ASP A 423 -6.37 10.63 45.99
CA ASP A 423 -6.82 11.73 46.82
C ASP A 423 -6.35 11.47 48.24
N LEU A 424 -5.47 12.33 48.74
CA LEU A 424 -4.89 12.20 50.09
C LEU A 424 -5.88 12.58 51.19
N LEU A 425 -7.05 13.10 50.83
CA LEU A 425 -8.11 13.52 51.76
C LEU A 425 -8.77 12.36 52.53
N SER A 426 -8.64 11.10 52.10
CA SER A 426 -9.13 9.96 52.89
C SER A 426 -8.08 9.39 53.86
N THR A 427 -6.80 9.76 53.71
CA THR A 427 -5.70 9.20 54.51
C THR A 427 -5.40 10.04 55.76
N PHE A 428 -5.67 11.35 55.69
CA PHE A 428 -5.75 12.18 56.90
C PHE A 428 -7.19 12.14 57.42
N GLY A 429 -7.54 11.03 58.07
CA GLY A 429 -8.66 11.03 59.00
C GLY A 429 -8.45 12.18 59.98
N LEU A 430 -9.20 13.26 59.81
CA LEU A 430 -9.22 14.37 60.74
C LEU A 430 -9.83 13.85 62.03
N VAL A 431 -9.02 13.20 62.87
CA VAL A 431 -9.29 12.99 64.29
C VAL A 431 -9.15 14.36 64.94
N GLY A 432 -10.18 15.17 64.73
CA GLY A 432 -10.39 16.45 65.39
C GLY A 432 -11.77 16.41 66.01
N SER A 433 -11.84 15.80 67.19
CA SER A 433 -12.98 15.91 68.10
C SER A 433 -13.51 17.34 68.11
N VAL A 434 -14.80 17.50 67.79
CA VAL A 434 -15.55 18.74 67.99
C VAL A 434 -15.42 19.15 69.46
N PRO A 435 -14.79 20.28 69.81
CA PRO A 435 -14.93 20.84 71.14
C PRO A 435 -16.23 21.65 71.13
N THR A 436 -17.22 21.13 71.84
CA THR A 436 -18.36 21.93 72.29
C THR A 436 -17.85 23.05 73.21
N GLY A 437 -18.03 24.31 72.80
CA GLY A 437 -18.14 25.46 73.70
C GLY A 437 -17.02 26.50 73.63
N GLY A 438 -17.43 27.78 73.59
CA GLY A 438 -16.65 28.87 74.17
C GLY A 438 -16.11 29.93 73.21
N SER A 439 -16.90 31.00 73.06
CA SER A 439 -16.48 32.42 72.99
C SER A 439 -14.98 32.73 73.07
N GLY A 440 -14.48 33.53 72.10
CA GLY A 440 -13.50 34.59 72.38
C GLY A 440 -12.25 34.64 71.50
N GLY A 441 -12.21 35.62 70.58
CA GLY A 441 -11.07 36.53 70.38
C GLY A 441 -9.77 36.04 69.70
N SER A 442 -9.26 36.94 68.85
CA SER A 442 -7.85 37.15 68.49
C SER A 442 -7.21 36.31 67.37
N GLY A 443 -7.13 36.92 66.19
CA GLY A 443 -5.87 37.23 65.50
C GLY A 443 -4.87 36.09 65.27
N GLY A 444 -4.86 35.56 64.05
CA GLY A 444 -3.76 34.75 63.52
C GLY A 444 -3.63 34.99 62.01
N THR A 445 -2.62 35.76 61.62
CA THR A 445 -2.23 36.03 60.24
C THR A 445 -1.56 34.79 59.62
N TYR A 446 -2.08 34.32 58.50
CA TYR A 446 -1.41 33.33 57.66
C TYR A 446 -0.14 33.94 57.03
N PRO A 447 0.97 33.19 56.89
CA PRO A 447 2.09 33.63 56.07
C PRO A 447 1.68 33.63 54.59
N PRO A 448 2.06 34.66 53.80
CA PRO A 448 1.76 34.71 52.37
C PRO A 448 2.69 33.76 51.60
N GLY A 449 2.13 32.87 50.78
CA GLY A 449 2.94 32.00 49.90
C GLY A 449 2.30 30.70 49.38
N TRP A 450 1.05 30.38 49.71
CA TRP A 450 0.42 29.09 49.34
C TRP A 450 -0.53 29.15 48.12
N LEU A 451 -0.35 30.13 47.23
CA LEU A 451 -1.12 30.27 45.98
C LEU A 451 -0.19 30.35 44.75
N GLU A 452 0.78 29.45 44.66
CA GLU A 452 1.36 29.13 43.35
C GLU A 452 0.60 27.94 42.75
N THR A 453 -0.15 28.23 41.70
CA THR A 453 -0.67 27.25 40.75
C THR A 453 0.52 26.44 40.22
N PRO A 454 0.60 25.11 40.41
CA PRO A 454 1.70 24.36 39.86
C PRO A 454 1.57 24.34 38.33
N THR A 455 2.56 24.92 37.66
CA THR A 455 2.85 24.71 36.24
C THR A 455 2.96 23.21 35.98
N PRO A 456 2.28 22.64 34.96
CA PRO A 456 2.36 21.21 34.69
C PRO A 456 3.81 20.83 34.35
N ALA A 457 4.41 20.01 35.20
CA ALA A 457 5.69 19.38 34.94
C ALA A 457 5.50 18.38 33.80
N VAL A 458 6.10 18.67 32.64
CA VAL A 458 6.28 17.71 31.55
C VAL A 458 7.13 16.57 32.12
N THR A 459 6.49 15.43 32.38
CA THR A 459 7.18 14.22 32.82
C THR A 459 7.75 13.54 31.59
N ALA A 460 9.04 13.22 31.64
CA ALA A 460 9.82 12.70 30.53
C ALA A 460 9.20 11.47 29.86
N THR A 461 9.25 11.46 28.53
CA THR A 461 8.96 10.34 27.64
C THR A 461 9.74 9.10 28.07
N LYS A 462 9.03 8.05 28.52
CA LYS A 462 9.63 6.73 28.74
C LYS A 462 9.63 5.98 27.41
N ALA A 463 10.82 5.61 26.94
CA ALA A 463 10.97 4.75 25.76
C ALA A 463 10.23 3.41 25.96
N PRO A 464 9.58 2.86 24.92
CA PRO A 464 8.85 1.61 25.03
C PRO A 464 9.81 0.47 25.38
N THR A 465 9.56 -0.18 26.52
CA THR A 465 10.23 -1.42 26.89
C THR A 465 9.43 -2.58 26.29
N PRO A 466 10.03 -3.47 25.47
CA PRO A 466 9.33 -4.67 25.01
C PRO A 466 9.07 -5.56 26.22
N SER A 467 7.81 -5.70 26.61
CA SER A 467 7.42 -6.55 27.73
C SER A 467 7.05 -7.94 27.24
N THR A 468 7.74 -8.93 27.81
CA THR A 468 7.54 -10.36 27.63
C THR A 468 6.17 -10.81 28.15
N THR A 469 5.41 -11.48 27.28
CA THR A 469 4.34 -12.44 27.55
C THR A 469 3.34 -12.06 28.66
N ALA A 470 2.36 -11.23 28.30
CA ALA A 470 1.05 -11.23 28.94
C ALA A 470 0.02 -11.80 27.95
N THR A 471 -0.58 -12.93 28.28
CA THR A 471 -1.68 -13.52 27.53
C THR A 471 -2.94 -12.69 27.78
N ALA A 472 -3.15 -11.64 26.97
CA ALA A 472 -4.41 -10.91 26.90
C ALA A 472 -5.19 -11.39 25.67
N THR A 473 -6.40 -11.86 25.93
CA THR A 473 -7.34 -12.48 24.99
C THR A 473 -7.69 -11.54 23.85
N SER A 474 -7.28 -11.95 22.64
CA SER A 474 -7.86 -11.73 21.30
C SER A 474 -8.18 -10.31 20.83
N ALA A 475 -7.74 -10.04 19.58
CA ALA A 475 -8.23 -9.01 18.67
C ALA A 475 -9.73 -8.66 18.83
N PRO A 476 -10.15 -7.43 18.49
CA PRO A 476 -11.53 -6.98 18.65
C PRO A 476 -12.51 -7.99 18.01
N PRO A 477 -13.72 -8.16 18.57
CA PRO A 477 -14.75 -9.01 17.98
C PRO A 477 -15.04 -8.55 16.54
N GLY A 478 -14.69 -9.37 15.55
CA GLY A 478 -15.00 -9.11 14.15
C GLY A 478 -16.49 -9.32 13.92
N GLU A 479 -17.25 -8.24 13.84
CA GLU A 479 -18.70 -8.29 13.64
C GLU A 479 -19.12 -7.54 12.38
N TYR A 480 -19.08 -8.24 11.24
CA TYR A 480 -20.01 -8.08 10.11
C TYR A 480 -20.06 -9.40 9.33
N VAL A 481 -20.87 -10.36 9.79
CA VAL A 481 -21.24 -11.55 9.01
C VAL A 481 -22.75 -11.75 9.09
N THR A 482 -23.42 -11.59 7.96
CA THR A 482 -24.79 -12.07 7.74
C THR A 482 -24.84 -13.58 7.90
N ALA A 483 -25.68 -14.04 8.84
CA ALA A 483 -25.79 -15.44 9.22
C ALA A 483 -26.22 -16.34 8.05
N THR A 484 -25.44 -17.37 7.76
CA THR A 484 -25.91 -18.56 7.02
C THR A 484 -25.78 -19.82 7.88
N LYS A 485 -26.84 -20.61 7.78
CA LYS A 485 -27.29 -21.71 8.65
C LYS A 485 -26.28 -22.86 8.78
N ALA A 486 -26.21 -23.42 9.98
CA ALA A 486 -25.39 -24.56 10.38
C ALA A 486 -25.69 -25.86 9.60
N SER A 487 -24.62 -26.64 9.36
CA SER A 487 -24.68 -28.06 9.04
C SER A 487 -23.83 -28.87 10.03
N THR A 488 -24.35 -30.04 10.36
CA THR A 488 -24.08 -30.90 11.51
C THR A 488 -22.83 -31.79 11.40
N LYS A 489 -22.02 -31.75 12.46
CA LYS A 489 -21.40 -32.86 13.23
C LYS A 489 -20.97 -34.16 12.50
N ALA A 490 -19.67 -34.45 12.53
CA ALA A 490 -19.14 -35.81 12.72
C ALA A 490 -17.83 -35.80 13.54
N LYS A 491 -17.64 -36.88 14.30
CA LYS A 491 -16.79 -37.11 15.49
C LYS A 491 -15.43 -37.78 15.09
N PRO A 492 -14.37 -37.76 15.94
CA PRO A 492 -13.00 -38.04 15.51
C PRO A 492 -12.51 -39.46 15.83
N ALA A 493 -11.41 -39.82 15.16
CA ALA A 493 -10.43 -40.85 15.53
C ALA A 493 -9.14 -40.54 14.74
N ALA A 494 -7.92 -40.92 15.10
CA ALA A 494 -7.23 -41.28 16.32
C ALA A 494 -5.76 -41.47 15.88
N ALA A 495 -4.79 -41.01 16.66
CA ALA A 495 -3.38 -41.08 16.31
C ALA A 495 -2.81 -42.51 16.34
N LYS A 496 -1.79 -42.78 15.51
CA LYS A 496 -0.71 -43.71 15.86
C LYS A 496 0.58 -43.38 15.09
N ALA A 497 1.68 -43.30 15.83
CA ALA A 497 3.04 -43.03 15.39
C ALA A 497 3.81 -44.34 15.03
N THR A 498 4.87 -44.21 14.21
CA THR A 498 6.31 -44.39 14.57
C THR A 498 7.17 -45.08 13.46
N GLU A 499 8.26 -44.40 13.09
CA GLU A 499 9.63 -44.76 12.61
C GLU A 499 10.00 -45.54 11.31
N ALA A 500 10.82 -44.82 10.51
CA ALA A 500 12.23 -45.04 10.11
C ALA A 500 12.70 -46.03 9.00
N ALA A 501 13.42 -45.41 8.05
CA ALA A 501 14.67 -45.79 7.37
C ALA A 501 14.69 -46.83 6.22
N ALA A 502 15.06 -46.36 5.02
CA ALA A 502 16.31 -46.68 4.28
C ALA A 502 16.15 -46.61 2.74
N GLU A 503 17.29 -46.34 2.08
CA GLU A 503 17.53 -45.94 0.68
C GLU A 503 16.99 -46.86 -0.43
N GLY A 504 16.79 -46.26 -1.61
CA GLY A 504 16.62 -46.99 -2.87
C GLY A 504 16.29 -46.07 -4.05
N THR A 505 17.32 -45.71 -4.82
CA THR A 505 17.28 -44.94 -6.07
C THR A 505 16.50 -45.66 -7.18
N ALA A 506 15.46 -45.04 -7.75
CA ALA A 506 15.05 -45.26 -9.15
C ALA A 506 14.08 -44.18 -9.63
N THR A 507 14.38 -43.69 -10.83
CA THR A 507 13.65 -42.77 -11.70
C THR A 507 12.15 -43.04 -11.83
N GLY A 508 11.33 -42.00 -11.63
CA GLY A 508 9.90 -42.01 -11.95
C GLY A 508 9.38 -40.59 -12.17
N THR A 509 9.14 -40.24 -13.44
CA THR A 509 8.48 -39.01 -13.87
C THR A 509 7.00 -39.07 -13.51
N ALA A 510 6.57 -38.24 -12.56
CA ALA A 510 5.15 -38.04 -12.25
C ALA A 510 4.84 -36.55 -12.17
N LYS A 511 4.00 -36.09 -13.11
CA LYS A 511 3.40 -34.76 -13.10
C LYS A 511 2.32 -34.73 -12.02
N ASN A 512 2.52 -33.93 -10.98
CA ASN A 512 1.46 -33.58 -10.06
C ASN A 512 0.57 -32.52 -10.70
N GLY A 513 -0.72 -32.86 -10.83
CA GLY A 513 -1.76 -31.95 -11.33
C GLY A 513 -2.14 -30.90 -10.29
N LEU A 514 -2.19 -29.66 -10.73
CA LEU A 514 -2.83 -28.55 -10.02
C LEU A 514 -4.37 -28.75 -10.03
N PRO A 515 -5.07 -28.65 -8.88
CA PRO A 515 -6.52 -28.63 -8.85
C PRO A 515 -6.98 -27.22 -9.23
N GLY A 516 -7.62 -27.06 -10.39
CA GLY A 516 -8.19 -25.77 -10.79
C GLY A 516 -8.64 -25.66 -12.24
N PHE A 517 -8.19 -26.55 -13.13
CA PHE A 517 -8.51 -26.44 -14.57
C PHE A 517 -9.56 -27.44 -15.09
N THR A 518 -9.98 -28.40 -14.28
CA THR A 518 -10.82 -29.51 -14.75
C THR A 518 -12.21 -29.08 -15.21
N ALA A 519 -12.80 -28.03 -14.60
CA ALA A 519 -14.14 -27.57 -14.97
C ALA A 519 -14.17 -26.92 -16.37
N VAL A 520 -13.15 -26.14 -16.73
CA VAL A 520 -13.09 -25.44 -18.01
C VAL A 520 -12.88 -26.44 -19.15
N PHE A 521 -12.01 -27.43 -18.97
CA PHE A 521 -11.78 -28.46 -19.99
C PHE A 521 -12.97 -29.42 -20.18
N VAL A 522 -13.74 -29.71 -19.11
CA VAL A 522 -14.96 -30.53 -19.21
C VAL A 522 -16.06 -29.78 -19.97
N ILE A 523 -16.26 -28.49 -19.71
CA ILE A 523 -17.26 -27.68 -20.42
C ILE A 523 -16.88 -27.52 -21.90
N THR A 524 -15.61 -27.26 -22.19
CA THR A 524 -15.12 -27.11 -23.57
C THR A 524 -15.21 -28.44 -24.33
N GLY A 525 -14.90 -29.56 -23.67
CA GLY A 525 -15.04 -30.90 -24.24
C GLY A 525 -16.49 -31.28 -24.53
N MET A 526 -17.41 -31.02 -23.60
CA MET A 526 -18.84 -31.29 -23.82
C MET A 526 -19.45 -30.42 -24.92
N LEU A 527 -19.02 -29.16 -25.05
CA LEU A 527 -19.46 -28.25 -26.11
C LEU A 527 -18.90 -28.63 -27.50
N ALA A 528 -17.65 -29.10 -27.57
CA ALA A 528 -17.07 -29.62 -28.81
C ALA A 528 -17.79 -30.89 -29.30
N VAL A 529 -18.20 -31.77 -28.38
CA VAL A 529 -19.00 -32.97 -28.70
C VAL A 529 -20.41 -32.60 -29.16
N ALA A 530 -21.07 -31.65 -28.49
CA ALA A 530 -22.38 -31.16 -28.91
C ALA A 530 -22.32 -30.50 -30.31
N TYR A 531 -21.28 -29.71 -30.58
CA TYR A 531 -21.04 -29.11 -31.89
C TYR A 531 -20.80 -30.16 -32.98
N ALA A 532 -20.01 -31.21 -32.69
CA ALA A 532 -19.78 -32.32 -33.61
C ALA A 532 -21.06 -33.14 -33.89
N MET A 533 -21.93 -33.30 -32.90
CA MET A 533 -23.21 -34.00 -33.04
C MET A 533 -24.23 -33.20 -33.87
N MET A 534 -24.28 -31.88 -33.70
CA MET A 534 -25.13 -31.00 -34.51
C MET A 534 -24.66 -30.91 -35.97
N ARG A 535 -23.35 -31.04 -36.22
CA ARG A 535 -22.80 -31.06 -37.59
C ARG A 535 -23.06 -32.37 -38.33
N ARG A 536 -23.31 -33.48 -37.63
CA ARG A 536 -23.46 -34.82 -38.21
C ARG A 536 -24.91 -35.21 -38.52
N SER A 537 -25.89 -34.39 -38.11
CA SER A 537 -27.33 -34.66 -38.23
C SER A 537 -28.05 -33.80 -39.27
N GLY A 538 -27.32 -33.14 -40.19
CA GLY A 538 -27.88 -32.24 -41.21
C GLY A 538 -27.51 -32.58 -42.65
#